data_AF-A0A2W4M6Q3-F1
#
_entry.id   AF-A0A2W4M6Q3-F1
#
_cell.length_a   1.000
_cell.length_b   1.000
_cell.length_c   1.000
_cell.angle_alpha   90.00
_cell.angle_beta   90.00
_cell.angle_gamma   90.00
#
_symmetry.space_group_name_H-M   'P 1'
#
loop_
_entity.id
_entity.type
_entity.pdbx_description
1 polymer ?
#
loop_
_entity_poly.entity_id
_entity_poly.type
_entity_poly.pdbx_seq_one_letter_code
_entity_poly.pdbx_strand_id
1 'polypeptide(L)'
;MADEDVESQIRKIKKGKKVAAIVGTVNPEDEEIPFISIEEILNGSAFNKMRQIMGLTKGAGAFENAISEDFSFADLFNEDLIVVGRDFHFKNDVIDYLGELLINKNYVNEKFLLDVYKREVFSPTILRNKIAIPHGMPENVIKSAIALAILPRPVKWDREQEAEIVLMLALKEDSIKVFKRLYALLQDKQLVGKVKSLKDPNLIKKVFLEWFLGADCL
;
A
#
# COMPACT_ATOMS: atom_id res chain seq x y z
N MET A 1 -24.18 -3.86 -1.95
CA MET A 1 -24.22 -5.31 -2.21
C MET A 1 -22.97 -6.05 -1.70
N ALA A 2 -21.90 -5.36 -1.26
CA ALA A 2 -20.73 -6.02 -0.64
C ALA A 2 -20.81 -6.11 0.91
N ASP A 3 -21.55 -5.21 1.56
CA ASP A 3 -21.58 -5.12 3.04
C ASP A 3 -22.26 -6.30 3.75
N GLU A 4 -23.27 -6.93 3.11
CA GLU A 4 -23.96 -8.10 3.68
C GLU A 4 -23.04 -9.33 3.87
N ASP A 5 -21.96 -9.44 3.08
CA ASP A 5 -21.03 -10.58 3.18
C ASP A 5 -20.08 -10.44 4.38
N VAL A 6 -19.53 -9.24 4.60
CA VAL A 6 -18.53 -9.01 5.66
C VAL A 6 -19.15 -9.16 7.05
N GLU A 7 -20.31 -8.57 7.31
CA GLU A 7 -21.00 -8.73 8.59
C GLU A 7 -21.33 -10.20 8.90
N SER A 8 -21.81 -10.93 7.90
CA SER A 8 -22.13 -12.36 8.02
C SER A 8 -20.90 -13.19 8.38
N GLN A 9 -19.76 -12.89 7.75
CA GLN A 9 -18.48 -13.52 8.05
C GLN A 9 -18.01 -13.20 9.48
N ILE A 10 -18.10 -11.94 9.91
CA ILE A 10 -17.77 -11.53 11.29
C ILE A 10 -18.62 -12.30 12.30
N ARG A 11 -19.95 -12.35 12.11
CA ARG A 11 -20.86 -13.11 12.99
C ARG A 11 -20.51 -14.59 13.04
N LYS A 12 -20.13 -15.20 11.92
CA LYS A 12 -19.71 -16.60 11.86
C LYS A 12 -18.41 -16.85 12.63
N ILE A 13 -17.45 -15.93 12.54
CA ILE A 13 -16.17 -16.02 13.28
C ILE A 13 -16.43 -15.86 14.79
N LYS A 14 -17.28 -14.90 15.20
CA LYS A 14 -17.65 -14.67 16.62
C LYS A 14 -18.25 -15.90 17.29
N LYS A 15 -18.99 -16.74 16.56
CA LYS A 15 -19.58 -17.98 17.10
C LYS A 15 -18.54 -19.03 17.52
N GLY A 16 -17.36 -19.03 16.90
CA GLY A 16 -16.33 -20.05 17.13
C GLY A 16 -15.07 -19.54 17.82
N LYS A 17 -14.88 -18.23 17.92
CA LYS A 17 -13.65 -17.61 18.45
C LYS A 17 -13.99 -16.33 19.20
N LYS A 18 -13.25 -16.06 20.29
CA LYS A 18 -13.21 -14.73 20.88
C LYS A 18 -12.37 -13.83 19.96
N VAL A 19 -13.02 -12.88 19.30
CA VAL A 19 -12.34 -11.90 18.45
C VAL A 19 -11.85 -10.75 19.31
N ALA A 20 -10.56 -10.44 19.26
CA ALA A 20 -9.96 -9.39 20.10
C ALA A 20 -10.10 -7.99 19.48
N ALA A 21 -9.99 -7.88 18.15
CA ALA A 21 -10.12 -6.65 17.39
C ALA A 21 -10.41 -6.96 15.92
N ILE A 22 -11.00 -6.00 15.21
CA ILE A 22 -11.07 -5.98 13.75
C ILE A 22 -10.04 -4.97 13.25
N VAL A 23 -9.27 -5.33 12.22
CA VAL A 23 -8.25 -4.46 11.64
C VAL A 23 -8.53 -4.26 10.16
N GLY A 24 -8.54 -3.01 9.68
CA GLY A 24 -8.77 -2.75 8.26
C GLY A 24 -8.81 -1.29 7.87
N THR A 25 -9.14 -1.03 6.60
CA THR A 25 -9.39 0.32 6.07
C THR A 25 -10.86 0.72 6.14
N VAL A 26 -11.77 -0.25 6.27
CA VAL A 26 -13.21 -0.06 6.38
C VAL A 26 -13.66 -0.57 7.75
N ASN A 27 -14.32 0.29 8.53
CA ASN A 27 -14.92 -0.10 9.80
C ASN A 27 -16.26 -0.80 9.54
N PRO A 28 -16.44 -2.07 9.96
CA PRO A 28 -17.72 -2.74 9.84
C PRO A 28 -18.73 -2.32 10.94
N GLU A 29 -18.36 -1.39 11.83
CA GLU A 29 -19.24 -0.83 12.88
C GLU A 29 -19.82 -1.92 13.82
N ASP A 30 -19.05 -2.97 14.13
CA ASP A 30 -19.45 -3.98 15.13
C ASP A 30 -19.38 -3.41 16.55
N GLU A 31 -20.48 -3.44 17.28
CA GLU A 31 -20.61 -2.82 18.62
C GLU A 31 -19.76 -3.52 19.69
N GLU A 32 -19.39 -4.78 19.49
CA GLU A 32 -18.72 -5.60 20.52
C GLU A 32 -17.22 -5.72 20.29
N ILE A 33 -16.76 -5.60 19.04
CA ILE A 33 -15.35 -5.80 18.68
C ILE A 33 -14.70 -4.46 18.35
N PRO A 34 -13.63 -4.05 19.06
CA PRO A 34 -12.95 -2.80 18.76
C PRO A 34 -12.32 -2.84 17.36
N PHE A 35 -12.48 -1.75 16.60
CA PHE A 35 -11.85 -1.56 15.30
C PHE A 35 -10.51 -0.83 15.43
N ILE A 36 -9.50 -1.28 14.68
CA ILE A 36 -8.20 -0.63 14.53
C ILE A 36 -8.00 -0.32 13.05
N SER A 37 -7.94 0.96 12.72
CA SER A 37 -7.69 1.39 11.35
C SER A 37 -6.25 1.12 10.91
N ILE A 38 -6.03 0.98 9.60
CA ILE A 38 -4.67 0.97 9.03
C ILE A 38 -3.91 2.26 9.42
N GLU A 39 -4.59 3.40 9.49
CA GLU A 39 -3.97 4.67 9.87
C GLU A 39 -3.39 4.65 11.29
N GLU A 40 -4.13 4.09 12.26
CA GLU A 40 -3.64 3.85 13.62
C GLU A 40 -2.42 2.91 13.64
N ILE A 41 -2.36 1.93 12.73
CA ILE A 41 -1.19 1.04 12.60
C ILE A 41 0.01 1.79 12.04
N LEU A 42 -0.21 2.61 11.02
CA LEU A 42 0.84 3.37 10.34
C LEU A 42 1.44 4.44 11.27
N ASN A 43 0.62 5.16 12.03
CA ASN A 43 1.07 6.20 12.96
C ASN A 43 1.53 5.65 14.33
N GLY A 44 1.39 4.33 14.56
CA GLY A 44 1.85 3.64 15.77
C GLY A 44 0.89 3.70 16.96
N SER A 45 -0.24 4.42 16.87
CA SER A 45 -1.22 4.52 17.97
C SER A 45 -1.98 3.21 18.21
N ALA A 46 -2.10 2.36 17.19
CA ALA A 46 -2.69 1.02 17.29
C ALA A 46 -2.05 0.17 18.38
N PHE A 47 -0.76 0.37 18.66
CA PHE A 47 -0.05 -0.40 19.68
C PHE A 47 -0.60 -0.15 21.08
N ASN A 48 -0.90 1.11 21.42
CA ASN A 48 -1.50 1.47 22.71
C ASN A 48 -2.90 0.85 22.84
N LYS A 49 -3.67 0.87 21.76
CA LYS A 49 -5.01 0.26 21.69
C LYS A 49 -4.94 -1.27 21.85
N MET A 50 -4.01 -1.93 21.16
CA MET A 50 -3.77 -3.37 21.31
C MET A 50 -3.32 -3.74 22.72
N ARG A 51 -2.43 -2.96 23.33
CA ARG A 51 -2.03 -3.18 24.73
C ARG A 51 -3.19 -3.10 25.70
N GLN A 52 -4.06 -2.11 25.52
CA GLN A 52 -5.28 -1.95 26.30
C GLN A 52 -6.22 -3.16 26.12
N ILE A 53 -6.44 -3.58 24.88
CA ILE A 53 -7.28 -4.75 24.54
C ILE A 53 -6.74 -6.04 25.17
N MET A 54 -5.41 -6.22 25.18
CA MET A 54 -4.76 -7.40 25.76
C MET A 54 -4.55 -7.31 27.28
N GLY A 55 -4.92 -6.21 27.94
CA GLY A 55 -4.70 -6.02 29.38
C GLY A 55 -3.23 -5.88 29.80
N LEU A 56 -2.33 -5.56 28.85
CA LEU A 56 -0.89 -5.41 29.10
C LEU A 56 -0.58 -3.98 29.59
N THR A 57 -0.81 -3.72 30.89
CA THR A 57 -0.68 -2.38 31.49
C THR A 57 0.70 -2.03 32.05
N LYS A 58 1.75 -2.86 31.88
CA LYS A 58 3.11 -2.51 32.33
C LYS A 58 4.21 -2.99 31.38
N GLY A 59 5.14 -2.08 31.06
CA GLY A 59 6.45 -2.40 30.46
C GLY A 59 6.68 -1.77 29.08
N ALA A 60 6.96 -0.48 28.99
CA ALA A 60 7.15 0.25 27.73
C ALA A 60 8.50 -0.01 26.99
N GLY A 61 9.25 -1.07 27.32
CA GLY A 61 10.69 -1.08 27.00
C GLY A 61 11.24 -2.18 26.08
N ALA A 62 10.47 -3.16 25.64
CA ALA A 62 11.07 -4.31 24.96
C ALA A 62 10.12 -4.90 23.93
N PHE A 63 10.14 -4.37 22.69
CA PHE A 63 9.87 -5.13 21.46
C PHE A 63 10.15 -4.34 20.16
N GLU A 64 10.97 -3.28 20.19
CA GLU A 64 11.32 -2.54 18.95
C GLU A 64 12.43 -3.21 18.12
N ASN A 65 13.15 -4.20 18.67
CA ASN A 65 14.35 -4.74 18.04
C ASN A 65 14.27 -6.24 17.76
N ALA A 66 13.19 -6.70 17.13
CA ALA A 66 13.19 -8.00 16.47
C ALA A 66 12.43 -7.90 15.15
N ILE A 67 13.18 -7.69 14.07
CA ILE A 67 13.11 -8.41 12.79
C ILE A 67 14.30 -7.92 11.96
N SER A 68 15.14 -8.89 11.65
CA SER A 68 16.41 -8.89 10.93
C SER A 68 16.23 -8.86 9.40
N GLU A 69 17.29 -8.40 8.73
CA GLU A 69 17.51 -8.17 7.30
C GLU A 69 17.00 -6.82 6.78
N ASP A 70 17.95 -5.90 6.56
CA ASP A 70 17.74 -4.61 5.91
C ASP A 70 17.36 -4.83 4.44
N PHE A 71 16.07 -5.01 4.16
CA PHE A 71 15.55 -4.81 2.80
C PHE A 71 15.61 -3.31 2.51
N SER A 72 16.52 -2.89 1.62
CA SER A 72 16.69 -1.48 1.32
C SER A 72 15.51 -0.98 0.50
N PHE A 73 15.02 0.23 0.78
CA PHE A 73 14.04 0.91 -0.08
C PHE A 73 14.53 1.05 -1.52
N ALA A 74 15.86 1.08 -1.72
CA ALA A 74 16.49 1.03 -3.03
C ALA A 74 16.14 -0.21 -3.85
N ASP A 75 15.94 -1.35 -3.18
CA ASP A 75 15.65 -2.62 -3.84
C ASP A 75 14.19 -2.70 -4.33
N LEU A 76 13.30 -1.86 -3.79
CA LEU A 76 11.90 -1.78 -4.24
C LEU A 76 11.74 -1.00 -5.54
N PHE A 77 12.57 0.01 -5.76
CA PHE A 77 12.46 0.91 -6.91
C PHE A 77 13.47 0.53 -7.98
N ASN A 78 12.99 -0.11 -9.05
CA ASN A 78 13.78 -0.38 -10.24
C ASN A 78 13.33 0.55 -11.38
N GLU A 79 14.27 1.21 -12.05
CA GLU A 79 14.04 2.09 -13.19
C GLU A 79 13.25 1.40 -14.31
N ASP A 80 13.47 0.10 -14.49
CA ASP A 80 12.77 -0.76 -15.43
C ASP A 80 11.28 -0.99 -15.10
N LEU A 81 10.87 -0.63 -13.88
CA LEU A 81 9.48 -0.68 -13.41
C LEU A 81 8.82 0.70 -13.38
N ILE A 82 9.49 1.73 -13.91
CA ILE A 82 8.99 3.10 -13.96
C ILE A 82 8.53 3.44 -15.37
N VAL A 83 7.27 3.85 -15.46
CA VAL A 83 6.55 4.09 -16.70
C VAL A 83 6.15 5.55 -16.70
N VAL A 84 6.63 6.31 -17.68
CA VAL A 84 6.36 7.75 -17.75
C VAL A 84 5.75 8.11 -19.09
N GLY A 85 4.68 8.91 -19.06
CA GLY A 85 4.10 9.50 -20.26
C GLY A 85 3.33 8.54 -21.17
N ARG A 86 3.15 7.28 -20.76
CA ARG A 86 2.19 6.38 -21.42
C ARG A 86 0.77 6.86 -21.08
N ASP A 87 -0.03 7.02 -22.11
CA ASP A 87 -1.41 7.47 -21.97
C ASP A 87 -2.32 6.27 -21.72
N PHE A 88 -3.17 6.39 -20.69
CA PHE A 88 -4.12 5.37 -20.28
C PHE A 88 -5.50 6.00 -20.18
N HIS A 89 -6.52 5.28 -20.60
CA HIS A 89 -7.88 5.81 -20.65
C HIS A 89 -8.69 5.35 -19.44
N PHE A 90 -8.46 4.12 -18.99
CA PHE A 90 -9.18 3.51 -17.89
C PHE A 90 -8.24 3.01 -16.80
N LYS A 91 -8.75 2.99 -15.55
CA LYS A 91 -8.08 2.42 -14.39
C LYS A 91 -7.55 1.00 -14.65
N ASN A 92 -8.36 0.16 -15.29
CA ASN A 92 -7.99 -1.22 -15.58
C ASN A 92 -6.80 -1.29 -16.54
N ASP A 93 -6.70 -0.39 -17.52
CA ASP A 93 -5.55 -0.35 -18.43
C ASP A 93 -4.24 -0.10 -17.67
N VAL A 94 -4.28 0.75 -16.63
CA VAL A 94 -3.11 1.02 -15.78
C VAL A 94 -2.76 -0.19 -14.93
N ILE A 95 -3.79 -0.83 -14.33
CA ILE A 95 -3.63 -2.01 -13.48
C ILE A 95 -3.06 -3.19 -14.29
N ASP A 96 -3.64 -3.49 -15.45
CA ASP A 96 -3.19 -4.57 -16.33
C ASP A 96 -1.75 -4.34 -16.75
N TYR A 97 -1.41 -3.12 -17.20
CA TYR A 97 -0.06 -2.82 -17.66
C TYR A 97 1.00 -2.97 -16.56
N LEU A 98 0.75 -2.42 -15.37
CA LEU A 98 1.70 -2.53 -14.26
C LEU A 98 1.78 -3.96 -13.71
N GLY A 99 0.66 -4.68 -13.68
CA GLY A 99 0.62 -6.08 -13.26
C GLY A 99 1.38 -6.99 -14.21
N GLU A 100 1.13 -6.85 -15.51
CA GLU A 100 1.86 -7.57 -16.57
C GLU A 100 3.36 -7.23 -16.54
N LEU A 101 3.72 -5.98 -16.30
CA LEU A 101 5.13 -5.58 -16.16
C LEU A 101 5.83 -6.33 -15.01
N LEU A 102 5.16 -6.46 -13.86
CA LEU A 102 5.67 -7.22 -12.71
C LEU A 102 5.73 -8.73 -12.99
N ILE A 103 4.73 -9.29 -13.67
CA ILE A 103 4.69 -10.71 -14.05
C ILE A 103 5.82 -11.03 -15.04
N ASN A 104 5.93 -10.25 -16.12
CA ASN A 104 6.93 -10.45 -17.18
C ASN A 104 8.37 -10.33 -16.66
N LYS A 105 8.60 -9.51 -15.63
CA LYS A 105 9.90 -9.37 -14.96
C LYS A 105 10.06 -10.31 -13.75
N ASN A 106 9.15 -11.26 -13.54
CA ASN A 106 9.21 -12.31 -12.53
C ASN A 106 9.27 -11.79 -11.07
N TYR A 107 8.65 -10.63 -10.80
CA TYR A 107 8.48 -10.11 -9.44
C TYR A 107 7.27 -10.72 -8.74
N VAL A 108 6.27 -11.13 -9.51
CA VAL A 108 5.01 -11.74 -9.03
C VAL A 108 4.61 -12.87 -9.95
N ASN A 109 3.72 -13.75 -9.49
CA ASN A 109 3.13 -14.80 -10.32
C ASN A 109 1.82 -14.35 -10.99
N GLU A 110 1.27 -15.18 -11.88
CA GLU A 110 0.04 -14.89 -12.66
C GLU A 110 -1.21 -14.63 -11.82
N LYS A 111 -1.25 -15.09 -10.56
CA LYS A 111 -2.40 -14.88 -9.66
C LYS A 111 -2.42 -13.50 -9.03
N PHE A 112 -1.30 -12.77 -9.05
CA PHE A 112 -1.17 -11.47 -8.40
C PHE A 112 -2.17 -10.44 -8.94
N LEU A 113 -2.35 -10.38 -10.26
CA LEU A 113 -3.26 -9.41 -10.88
C LEU A 113 -4.72 -9.62 -10.45
N LEU A 114 -5.13 -10.89 -10.28
CA LEU A 114 -6.45 -11.21 -9.75
C LEU A 114 -6.64 -10.70 -8.31
N ASP A 115 -5.60 -10.75 -7.47
CA ASP A 115 -5.68 -10.21 -6.12
C ASP A 115 -5.82 -8.69 -6.09
N VAL A 116 -5.07 -8.00 -6.96
CA VAL A 116 -5.18 -6.56 -7.15
C VAL A 116 -6.62 -6.19 -7.52
N TYR A 117 -7.21 -6.90 -8.49
CA TYR A 117 -8.60 -6.66 -8.89
C TYR A 117 -9.60 -6.89 -7.77
N LYS A 118 -9.46 -7.99 -7.01
CA LYS A 118 -10.32 -8.27 -5.86
C LYS A 118 -10.28 -7.12 -4.83
N ARG A 119 -9.07 -6.61 -4.54
CA ARG A 119 -8.89 -5.44 -3.67
C ARG A 119 -9.55 -4.19 -4.24
N GLU A 120 -9.28 -3.87 -5.50
CA GLU A 120 -9.79 -2.66 -6.15
C GLU A 120 -11.31 -2.63 -6.32
N VAL A 121 -11.95 -3.81 -6.45
CA VAL A 121 -13.41 -3.94 -6.47
C VAL A 121 -13.99 -3.74 -5.06
N PHE A 122 -13.33 -4.26 -4.03
CA PHE A 122 -13.79 -4.13 -2.65
C PHE A 122 -13.63 -2.69 -2.14
N SER A 123 -12.46 -2.10 -2.34
CA SER A 123 -12.16 -0.72 -1.95
C SER A 123 -11.06 -0.15 -2.84
N PRO A 124 -11.35 0.90 -3.64
CA PRO A 124 -10.34 1.54 -4.47
C PRO A 124 -9.16 2.05 -3.64
N THR A 125 -7.93 1.66 -3.98
CA THR A 125 -6.72 2.07 -3.27
C THR A 125 -6.21 3.42 -3.76
N ILE A 126 -7.02 4.47 -3.62
CA ILE A 126 -6.66 5.84 -3.97
C ILE A 126 -6.38 6.66 -2.69
N LEU A 127 -5.27 7.37 -2.69
CA LEU A 127 -4.84 8.28 -1.64
C LEU A 127 -5.16 9.72 -2.02
N ARG A 128 -5.08 10.60 -1.03
CA ARG A 128 -5.05 12.05 -1.27
C ARG A 128 -3.90 12.42 -2.23
N ASN A 129 -4.03 13.56 -2.91
CA ASN A 129 -3.08 14.06 -3.91
C ASN A 129 -3.01 13.25 -5.23
N LYS A 130 -4.09 12.55 -5.60
CA LYS A 130 -4.20 11.81 -6.87
C LYS A 130 -3.16 10.69 -7.03
N ILE A 131 -2.91 9.94 -5.96
CA ILE A 131 -1.95 8.83 -5.94
C ILE A 131 -2.69 7.53 -5.68
N ALA A 132 -2.59 6.54 -6.56
CA ALA A 132 -3.14 5.20 -6.31
C ALA A 132 -2.04 4.21 -5.91
N ILE A 133 -2.36 3.27 -5.03
CA ILE A 133 -1.44 2.25 -4.51
C ILE A 133 -1.98 0.81 -4.65
N PRO A 134 -2.37 0.37 -5.87
CA PRO A 134 -2.93 -0.97 -6.06
C PRO A 134 -1.94 -2.05 -5.61
N HIS A 135 -2.42 -3.09 -4.94
CA HIS A 135 -1.55 -4.12 -4.37
C HIS A 135 -2.26 -5.47 -4.28
N GLY A 136 -1.50 -6.54 -4.50
CA GLY A 136 -1.96 -7.93 -4.41
C GLY A 136 -1.65 -8.56 -3.05
N MET A 137 -1.83 -9.88 -2.96
CA MET A 137 -1.52 -10.62 -1.74
C MET A 137 -0.03 -11.04 -1.70
N PRO A 138 0.65 -11.00 -0.53
CA PRO A 138 2.07 -11.35 -0.40
C PRO A 138 2.44 -12.75 -0.91
N GLU A 139 1.53 -13.72 -0.84
CA GLU A 139 1.77 -15.10 -1.26
C GLU A 139 2.00 -15.24 -2.77
N ASN A 140 1.56 -14.24 -3.54
CA ASN A 140 1.76 -14.18 -4.98
C ASN A 140 2.96 -13.30 -5.39
N VAL A 141 3.71 -12.79 -4.42
CA VAL A 141 4.92 -11.98 -4.61
C VAL A 141 6.17 -12.89 -4.55
N ILE A 142 6.89 -12.98 -5.67
CA ILE A 142 8.15 -13.72 -5.78
C ILE A 142 9.28 -12.89 -5.17
N LYS A 143 9.36 -11.60 -5.53
CA LYS A 143 10.32 -10.61 -5.04
C LYS A 143 9.64 -9.27 -4.82
N SER A 144 9.90 -8.62 -3.68
CA SER A 144 9.33 -7.31 -3.38
C SER A 144 9.78 -6.25 -4.38
N ALA A 145 8.84 -5.47 -4.91
CA ALA A 145 9.07 -4.36 -5.84
C ALA A 145 7.88 -3.40 -5.92
N ILE A 146 8.14 -2.22 -6.49
CA ILE A 146 7.14 -1.21 -6.79
C ILE A 146 7.20 -0.91 -8.29
N ALA A 147 6.07 -1.07 -8.97
CA ALA A 147 5.90 -0.59 -10.34
C ALA A 147 5.19 0.76 -10.32
N LEU A 148 5.78 1.75 -10.97
CA LEU A 148 5.36 3.15 -10.93
C LEU A 148 4.88 3.59 -12.31
N ALA A 149 3.69 4.18 -12.39
CA ALA A 149 3.24 4.95 -13.53
C ALA A 149 3.05 6.43 -13.17
N ILE A 150 3.64 7.32 -13.95
CA ILE A 150 3.34 8.76 -13.95
C ILE A 150 2.52 9.06 -15.20
N LEU A 151 1.24 9.35 -14.97
CA LEU A 151 0.25 9.48 -16.03
C LEU A 151 0.29 10.90 -16.62
N PRO A 152 0.28 11.05 -17.96
CA PRO A 152 0.27 12.37 -18.59
C PRO A 152 -1.04 13.12 -18.36
N ARG A 153 -2.12 12.38 -18.04
CA ARG A 153 -3.44 12.91 -17.71
C ARG A 153 -4.02 12.11 -16.54
N PRO A 154 -4.81 12.74 -15.65
CA PRO A 154 -5.49 12.02 -14.58
C PRO A 154 -6.40 10.93 -15.15
N VAL A 155 -6.38 9.75 -14.53
CA VAL A 155 -7.30 8.65 -14.84
C VAL A 155 -8.27 8.50 -13.68
N LYS A 156 -9.57 8.45 -13.99
CA LYS A 156 -10.62 8.21 -12.99
C LYS A 156 -10.38 6.88 -12.28
N TRP A 157 -10.22 6.93 -10.95
CA TRP A 157 -9.85 5.77 -10.14
C TRP A 157 -11.02 5.21 -9.32
N ASP A 158 -11.90 6.09 -8.85
CA ASP A 158 -13.20 5.75 -8.28
C ASP A 158 -14.28 6.72 -8.79
N ARG A 159 -15.42 6.86 -8.10
CA ARG A 159 -16.49 7.77 -8.54
C ARG A 159 -16.13 9.25 -8.44
N GLU A 160 -15.30 9.63 -7.48
CA GLU A 160 -15.02 11.01 -7.06
C GLU A 160 -13.55 11.42 -7.26
N GLN A 161 -12.65 10.45 -7.40
CA GLN A 161 -11.20 10.64 -7.37
C GLN A 161 -10.52 10.13 -8.64
N GLU A 162 -9.43 10.78 -8.99
CA GLU A 162 -8.57 10.48 -10.13
C GLU A 162 -7.14 10.26 -9.65
N ALA A 163 -6.38 9.43 -10.38
CA ALA A 163 -4.96 9.19 -10.14
C ALA A 163 -4.13 9.85 -11.24
N GLU A 164 -3.01 10.45 -10.86
CA GLU A 164 -1.95 10.94 -11.75
C GLU A 164 -0.63 10.18 -11.53
N ILE A 165 -0.47 9.58 -10.35
CA ILE A 165 0.64 8.69 -10.01
C ILE A 165 0.04 7.38 -9.52
N VAL A 166 0.55 6.25 -10.02
CA VAL A 166 0.12 4.92 -9.58
C VAL A 166 1.35 4.11 -9.17
N LEU A 167 1.39 3.66 -7.93
CA LEU A 167 2.45 2.79 -7.39
C LEU A 167 1.84 1.41 -7.11
N MET A 168 1.97 0.48 -8.05
CA MET A 168 1.57 -0.89 -7.82
C MET A 168 2.57 -1.58 -6.88
N LEU A 169 2.11 -2.04 -5.72
CA LEU A 169 2.95 -2.60 -4.66
C LEU A 169 2.91 -4.13 -4.71
N ALA A 170 4.05 -4.75 -4.99
CA ALA A 170 4.27 -6.18 -4.80
C ALA A 170 5.19 -6.35 -3.59
N LEU A 171 4.65 -6.56 -2.39
CA LEU A 171 5.41 -6.57 -1.15
C LEU A 171 5.24 -7.90 -0.40
N LYS A 172 6.34 -8.47 0.08
CA LYS A 172 6.32 -9.56 1.06
C LYS A 172 6.02 -9.04 2.48
N GLU A 173 5.66 -9.95 3.39
CA GLU A 173 5.26 -9.61 4.76
C GLU A 173 6.34 -8.85 5.57
N ASP A 174 7.61 -9.11 5.29
CA ASP A 174 8.77 -8.43 5.88
C ASP A 174 8.88 -6.94 5.50
N SER A 175 8.16 -6.51 4.47
CA SER A 175 8.30 -5.18 3.86
C SER A 175 7.42 -4.11 4.52
N ILE A 176 6.72 -4.43 5.63
CA ILE A 176 5.80 -3.51 6.33
C ILE A 176 6.49 -2.22 6.77
N LYS A 177 7.71 -2.29 7.33
CA LYS A 177 8.45 -1.08 7.76
C LYS A 177 8.69 -0.13 6.59
N VAL A 178 9.07 -0.69 5.44
CA VAL A 178 9.33 0.07 4.21
C VAL A 178 8.05 0.68 3.66
N PHE A 179 6.94 -0.06 3.71
CA PHE A 179 5.61 0.46 3.34
C PHE A 179 5.20 1.66 4.18
N LYS A 180 5.38 1.65 5.52
CA LYS A 180 5.05 2.80 6.37
C LYS A 180 5.79 4.06 5.95
N ARG A 181 7.09 3.91 5.65
CA ARG A 181 7.94 5.03 5.18
C ARG A 181 7.51 5.51 3.80
N LEU A 182 7.27 4.60 2.85
CA LEU A 182 6.72 4.95 1.53
C LEU A 182 5.44 5.76 1.67
N TYR A 183 4.51 5.30 2.50
CA TYR A 183 3.23 5.99 2.71
C TYR A 183 3.42 7.41 3.23
N ALA A 184 4.35 7.61 4.18
CA ALA A 184 4.69 8.94 4.68
C ALA A 184 5.28 9.84 3.57
N LEU A 185 6.16 9.29 2.72
CA LEU A 185 6.74 10.02 1.58
C LEU A 185 5.68 10.46 0.57
N LEU A 186 4.70 9.61 0.27
CA LEU A 186 3.63 9.93 -0.69
C LEU A 186 2.71 11.07 -0.21
N GLN A 187 2.77 11.46 1.07
CA GLN A 187 2.06 12.63 1.59
C GLN A 187 2.82 13.95 1.36
N ASP A 188 4.12 13.89 0.99
CA ASP A 188 4.93 15.06 0.72
C ASP A 188 4.60 15.66 -0.66
N LYS A 189 3.97 16.84 -0.65
CA LYS A 189 3.59 17.57 -1.87
C LYS A 189 4.81 18.02 -2.69
N GLN A 190 5.96 18.28 -2.07
CA GLN A 190 7.17 18.67 -2.78
C GLN A 190 7.74 17.49 -3.57
N LEU A 191 7.83 16.32 -2.95
CA LEU A 191 8.22 15.08 -3.63
C LEU A 191 7.30 14.80 -4.82
N VAL A 192 5.99 14.80 -4.58
CA VAL A 192 4.97 14.51 -5.61
C VAL A 192 5.07 15.51 -6.76
N GLY A 193 5.19 16.80 -6.46
CA GLY A 193 5.37 17.85 -7.47
C GLY A 193 6.64 17.66 -8.29
N LYS A 194 7.77 17.34 -7.63
CA LYS A 194 9.05 17.10 -8.29
C LYS A 194 8.98 15.89 -9.21
N VAL A 195 8.54 14.73 -8.71
CA VAL A 195 8.42 13.48 -9.47
C VAL A 195 7.55 13.66 -10.72
N LYS A 196 6.42 14.38 -10.63
CA LYS A 196 5.54 14.64 -11.78
C LYS A 196 6.20 15.44 -12.90
N SER A 197 7.19 16.26 -12.58
CA SER A 197 7.90 17.08 -13.58
C SER A 197 8.93 16.28 -14.37
N LEU A 198 9.31 15.10 -13.87
CA LEU A 198 10.38 14.28 -14.42
C LEU A 198 9.87 13.35 -15.51
N LYS A 199 10.76 13.05 -16.47
CA LYS A 199 10.51 12.11 -17.57
C LYS A 199 11.49 10.93 -17.60
N ASP A 200 12.60 11.04 -16.87
CA ASP A 200 13.64 10.03 -16.81
C ASP A 200 13.42 9.09 -15.60
N PRO A 201 13.14 7.79 -15.84
CA PRO A 201 13.05 6.76 -14.82
C PRO A 201 14.19 6.77 -13.79
N ASN A 202 15.44 6.97 -14.22
CA ASN A 202 16.59 6.95 -13.33
C ASN A 202 16.56 8.14 -12.37
N LEU A 203 16.19 9.32 -12.88
CA LEU A 203 16.07 10.52 -12.07
C LEU A 203 14.90 10.44 -11.10
N ILE A 204 13.78 9.83 -11.51
CA ILE A 204 12.63 9.57 -10.63
C ILE A 204 13.03 8.64 -9.48
N LYS A 205 13.69 7.51 -9.79
CA LYS A 205 14.24 6.59 -8.80
C LYS A 205 15.16 7.33 -7.82
N LYS A 206 16.10 8.11 -8.34
CA LYS A 206 17.04 8.90 -7.53
C LYS A 206 16.31 9.86 -6.58
N VAL A 207 15.31 10.59 -7.07
CA VAL A 207 14.51 11.51 -6.25
C VAL A 207 13.77 10.78 -5.12
N PHE A 208 13.13 9.64 -5.40
CA PHE A 208 12.51 8.84 -4.35
C PHE A 208 13.51 8.38 -3.28
N LEU A 209 14.72 7.98 -3.69
CA LEU A 209 15.77 7.52 -2.78
C LEU A 209 16.33 8.65 -1.91
N GLU A 210 16.58 9.82 -2.49
CA GLU A 210 17.04 11.00 -1.75
C GLU A 210 16.04 11.40 -0.66
N TRP A 211 14.75 11.49 -1.01
CA TRP A 211 13.69 11.76 -0.04
C TRP A 211 13.58 10.69 1.04
N PHE A 212 13.69 9.41 0.68
CA PHE A 212 13.64 8.32 1.65
C PHE A 212 14.79 8.36 2.66
N LEU A 213 15.99 8.78 2.22
CA LEU A 213 17.17 8.91 3.09
C LEU A 213 17.15 10.20 3.93
N GLY A 214 16.14 11.06 3.78
CA GLY A 214 16.08 12.36 4.45
C GLY A 214 17.14 13.33 3.92
N ALA A 215 17.60 13.14 2.69
CA ALA A 215 18.47 14.09 2.04
C ALA A 215 17.62 15.26 1.53
N ASP A 216 17.70 16.39 2.23
CA ASP A 216 17.16 17.66 1.74
C ASP A 216 17.82 17.99 0.39
N CYS A 217 17.06 17.92 -0.70
CA CYS A 217 17.52 18.45 -1.97
C CYS A 217 17.14 19.94 -2.06
N LEU A 218 18.18 20.77 -2.12
CA LEU A 218 18.22 22.18 -2.52
C LEU A 218 17.25 22.56 -3.65
#